data_AF-A0A7Y2F2W2-F1
#
_entry.id   AF-A0A7Y2F2W2-F1
#
_cell.length_a   1.000
_cell.length_b   1.000
_cell.length_c   1.000
_cell.angle_alpha   90.00
_cell.angle_beta   90.00
_cell.angle_gamma   90.00
#
_symmetry.space_group_name_H-M   'P 1'
#
loop_
_entity.id
_entity.type
_entity.pdbx_description
1 polymer ?
#
loop_
_entity_poly.entity_id
_entity_poly.type
_entity_poly.pdbx_seq_one_letter_code
_entity_poly.pdbx_strand_id
1 'polypeptide(L)'
;AVALLIKRSGITIAFLLFYVYMIEPILAQLMLYNWNMGAIAEFLPVNAINNIIRFPFYKYGLMETQTTVDPMDLTILIGFGIGFYLLNRHLLTRRDLT
;
A
#
# COMPACT_ATOMS: atom_id res chain seq x y z
N ALA A 1 6.98 5.76 8.41
CA ALA A 1 8.24 5.86 7.64
C ALA A 1 8.39 7.22 6.93
N VAL A 2 7.53 7.61 5.99
CA VAL A 2 7.68 8.89 5.24
C VAL A 2 7.65 10.12 6.16
N ALA A 3 6.75 10.14 7.16
CA ALA A 3 6.66 11.21 8.16
C ALA A 3 7.93 11.42 9.01
N LEU A 4 8.82 10.42 9.05
CA LEU A 4 10.08 10.48 9.80
C LEU A 4 11.23 11.04 8.95
N LEU A 5 11.09 11.08 7.61
CA LEU A 5 12.09 11.61 6.68
C LEU A 5 11.96 13.12 6.46
N ILE A 6 10.74 13.67 6.57
CA ILE A 6 10.47 15.10 6.36
C ILE A 6 10.18 15.71 7.73
N LYS A 7 11.02 16.65 8.18
CA LYS A 7 10.93 17.32 9.50
C LYS A 7 9.63 18.12 9.72
N ARG A 8 8.75 18.24 8.72
CA ARG A 8 7.45 18.92 8.79
C ARG A 8 6.32 17.93 8.51
N SER A 9 5.70 17.41 9.56
CA SER A 9 4.69 16.33 9.51
C SER A 9 3.52 16.64 8.56
N GLY A 10 3.02 17.88 8.54
CA GLY A 10 1.88 18.26 7.69
C GLY A 10 2.16 18.14 6.19
N ILE A 11 3.36 18.53 5.75
CA ILE A 11 3.78 18.43 4.34
C ILE A 11 3.88 16.95 3.95
N THR A 12 4.42 16.12 4.83
CA THR A 12 4.53 14.68 4.58
C THR A 12 3.18 14.00 4.43
N ILE A 13 2.23 14.36 5.28
CA ILE A 13 0.88 13.80 5.23
C ILE A 13 0.22 14.19 3.91
N ALA A 14 0.36 15.45 3.49
CA ALA A 14 -0.15 15.91 2.20
C ALA A 14 0.46 15.12 1.02
N PHE A 15 1.77 14.90 1.01
CA PHE A 15 2.42 14.08 -0.01
C PHE A 15 1.98 12.62 0.02
N LEU A 16 1.81 12.04 1.21
CA LEU A 16 1.34 10.67 1.35
C LEU A 16 -0.09 10.53 0.81
N LEU A 17 -0.97 11.47 1.13
CA LEU A 17 -2.35 11.49 0.62
C LEU A 17 -2.35 11.69 -0.90
N PHE A 18 -1.55 12.61 -1.42
CA PHE A 18 -1.42 12.82 -2.87
C PHE A 18 -0.91 11.56 -3.58
N TYR A 19 0.07 10.86 -2.98
CA TYR A 19 0.55 9.59 -3.49
C TYR A 19 -0.55 8.53 -3.54
N VAL A 20 -1.23 8.30 -2.42
CA VAL A 20 -2.28 7.27 -2.27
C VAL A 20 -3.48 7.52 -3.19
N TYR A 21 -3.93 8.77 -3.31
CA TYR A 21 -5.18 9.10 -4.01
C TYR A 21 -5.00 9.51 -5.47
N MET A 22 -3.80 9.95 -5.89
CA MET A 22 -3.57 10.37 -7.27
C MET A 22 -2.49 9.55 -7.96
N ILE A 23 -1.27 9.53 -7.41
CA ILE A 23 -0.13 8.92 -8.10
C ILE A 23 -0.34 7.41 -8.25
N GLU A 24 -0.63 6.73 -7.16
CA GLU A 24 -0.74 5.29 -7.13
C GLU A 24 -1.86 4.70 -8.00
N PRO A 25 -3.11 5.21 -7.97
CA PRO A 25 -4.15 4.70 -8.87
C PRO A 25 -3.80 4.96 -10.34
N ILE A 26 -3.20 6.10 -10.69
CA ILE A 26 -2.77 6.37 -12.06
C ILE A 26 -1.69 5.38 -12.50
N LEU A 27 -0.68 5.14 -11.65
CA LEU A 27 0.39 4.18 -11.94
C LEU A 27 -0.14 2.75 -12.07
N ALA A 28 -1.04 2.33 -11.17
CA ALA A 28 -1.66 1.01 -11.21
C ALA A 28 -2.37 0.78 -12.55
N GLN A 29 -3.18 1.75 -12.98
CA GLN A 29 -3.90 1.67 -14.25
C GLN A 29 -2.94 1.67 -15.45
N LEU A 30 -1.89 2.49 -15.42
CA LEU A 30 -0.87 2.49 -16.47
C LEU A 30 -0.17 1.13 -16.58
N MET A 31 0.20 0.52 -15.45
CA MET A 31 0.87 -0.77 -15.40
C MET A 31 -0.03 -1.93 -15.87
N LEU A 32 -1.31 -1.89 -15.50
CA LEU A 32 -2.31 -2.89 -15.91
C LEU A 32 -2.60 -2.82 -17.41
N TYR A 33 -2.87 -1.62 -17.94
CA TYR A 33 -3.41 -1.47 -19.30
C TYR A 33 -2.33 -1.22 -20.36
N ASN A 34 -1.26 -0.47 -20.06
CA ASN A 34 -0.26 -0.11 -21.07
C ASN A 34 0.98 -0.99 -21.04
N TRP A 35 1.41 -1.48 -19.87
CA TRP A 35 2.67 -2.23 -19.75
C TRP A 35 2.49 -3.73 -19.57
N ASN A 36 1.25 -4.23 -19.47
CA ASN A 36 0.93 -5.63 -19.21
C ASN A 36 1.70 -6.21 -18.01
N MET A 37 1.96 -5.37 -17.01
CA MET A 37 2.68 -5.71 -15.79
C MET A 37 1.68 -5.88 -14.64
N GLY A 38 0.62 -6.65 -14.88
CA GLY A 38 -0.47 -6.83 -13.91
C GLY A 38 0.03 -7.37 -12.56
N ALA A 39 0.96 -8.32 -12.60
CA ALA A 39 1.59 -8.85 -11.40
C ALA A 39 2.33 -7.78 -10.58
N ILE A 40 2.94 -6.77 -11.22
CA ILE A 40 3.64 -5.68 -10.52
C ILE A 40 2.65 -4.67 -9.94
N ALA A 41 1.53 -4.44 -10.64
CA ALA A 41 0.46 -3.57 -10.15
C ALA A 41 -0.19 -4.10 -8.86
N GLU A 42 -0.18 -5.41 -8.64
CA GLU A 42 -0.66 -6.07 -7.41
C GLU A 42 0.26 -5.82 -6.20
N PHE A 43 1.55 -5.55 -6.41
CA PHE A 43 2.47 -5.18 -5.33
C PHE A 43 2.35 -3.71 -4.90
N LEU A 44 1.53 -2.89 -5.56
CA LEU A 44 1.29 -1.52 -5.12
C LEU A 44 0.55 -1.51 -3.77
N PRO A 45 1.00 -0.73 -2.77
CA PRO A 45 0.54 -0.87 -1.38
C PRO A 45 -0.98 -0.70 -1.19
N VAL A 46 -1.61 0.22 -1.92
CA VAL A 46 -3.07 0.44 -1.89
C VAL A 46 -3.80 -0.72 -2.57
N ASN A 47 -3.29 -1.25 -3.68
CA ASN A 47 -3.89 -2.41 -4.34
C ASN A 47 -3.77 -3.67 -3.50
N ALA A 48 -2.59 -3.93 -2.92
CA ALA A 48 -2.36 -5.06 -2.02
C ALA A 48 -3.29 -5.03 -0.81
N ILE A 49 -3.55 -3.85 -0.23
CA ILE A 49 -4.52 -3.69 0.87
C ILE A 49 -5.96 -3.93 0.36
N ASN A 50 -6.33 -3.35 -0.79
CA ASN A 50 -7.66 -3.50 -1.36
C ASN A 50 -7.99 -4.92 -1.83
N ASN A 51 -6.99 -5.71 -2.24
CA ASN A 51 -7.17 -7.12 -2.63
C ASN A 51 -7.61 -8.00 -1.46
N ILE A 52 -7.14 -7.68 -0.25
CA ILE A 52 -7.41 -8.43 0.98
C ILE A 52 -8.64 -7.88 1.71
N ILE A 53 -8.73 -6.55 1.81
CA ILE A 53 -9.83 -5.85 2.46
C ILE A 53 -10.53 -5.02 1.38
N ARG A 54 -11.39 -5.67 0.60
CA ARG A 54 -12.26 -4.93 -0.32
C ARG A 54 -13.23 -4.09 0.51
N PHE A 55 -13.25 -2.80 0.24
CA PHE A 55 -14.23 -1.90 0.85
C PHE A 55 -15.66 -2.38 0.51
N PRO A 56 -16.47 -2.77 1.50
CA PRO A 56 -17.78 -3.39 1.27
C PRO A 56 -18.85 -2.40 0.79
N PHE A 57 -18.51 -1.12 0.66
CA PHE A 57 -19.47 -0.03 0.42
C PHE A 57 -19.59 0.41 -1.03
N TYR A 58 -18.78 -0.12 -1.96
CA TYR A 58 -18.67 0.51 -3.28
C TYR A 58 -19.89 0.33 -4.20
N LYS A 59 -20.81 -0.64 -3.98
CA LYS A 59 -22.02 -0.74 -4.83
C LYS A 59 -23.14 -1.69 -4.36
N TYR A 60 -23.86 -1.39 -3.27
CA TYR A 60 -25.00 -2.16 -2.72
C TYR A 60 -24.59 -3.36 -1.83
N GLY A 61 -25.14 -3.42 -0.62
CA GLY A 61 -24.90 -4.45 0.41
C GLY A 61 -25.41 -5.86 0.08
N LEU A 62 -25.49 -6.21 -1.21
CA LEU A 62 -25.99 -7.49 -1.74
C LEU A 62 -24.95 -8.22 -2.62
N MET A 63 -23.75 -7.68 -2.81
CA MET A 63 -22.66 -8.42 -3.45
C MET A 63 -22.01 -9.36 -2.43
N GLU A 64 -21.72 -10.59 -2.84
CA GLU A 64 -21.06 -11.58 -1.99
C GLU A 64 -19.77 -11.02 -1.42
N THR A 65 -19.67 -11.02 -0.09
CA THR A 65 -18.43 -10.73 0.60
C THR A 65 -17.37 -11.71 0.09
N GLN A 66 -16.17 -11.23 -0.20
CA GLN A 66 -15.07 -12.10 -0.62
C GLN A 66 -14.87 -13.23 0.39
N THR A 67 -15.25 -14.45 0.00
CA THR A 67 -15.19 -15.66 0.84
C THR A 67 -13.84 -16.36 0.75
N THR A 68 -12.98 -15.94 -0.17
CA THR A 68 -11.67 -16.53 -0.41
C THR A 68 -10.64 -15.44 -0.71
N VAL A 69 -9.56 -15.45 0.05
CA VAL A 69 -8.39 -14.59 -0.15
C VAL A 69 -7.33 -15.42 -0.86
N ASP A 70 -6.69 -14.85 -1.89
CA ASP A 70 -5.61 -15.55 -2.58
C ASP A 70 -4.40 -15.71 -1.64
N PRO A 71 -3.81 -16.91 -1.53
CA PRO A 71 -2.57 -17.12 -0.78
C PRO A 71 -1.42 -16.20 -1.21
N MET A 72 -1.39 -15.75 -2.46
CA MET A 72 -0.41 -14.79 -2.97
C MET A 72 -0.59 -13.41 -2.31
N ASP A 73 -1.82 -12.90 -2.24
CA ASP A 73 -2.13 -11.61 -1.60
C ASP A 73 -1.71 -11.60 -0.12
N LEU A 74 -1.97 -12.70 0.60
CA LEU A 74 -1.52 -12.88 1.99
C LEU A 74 0.00 -12.82 2.11
N THR A 75 0.72 -13.45 1.18
CA THR A 75 2.19 -13.46 1.17
C THR A 75 2.74 -12.05 0.94
N ILE A 76 2.14 -11.30 0.01
CA ILE A 76 2.51 -9.90 -0.27
C ILE A 76 2.32 -9.04 0.97
N LEU A 77 1.18 -9.16 1.66
CA LEU A 77 0.90 -8.41 2.89
C LEU A 77 1.90 -8.72 4.00
N ILE A 78 2.19 -9.99 4.24
CA ILE A 78 3.18 -10.41 5.24
C ILE A 78 4.55 -9.84 4.89
N GLY A 79 4.93 -9.89 3.61
CA GLY A 79 6.16 -9.28 3.10
C GLY A 79 6.23 -7.78 3.39
N PHE A 80 5.15 -7.04 3.14
CA PHE A 80 5.05 -5.62 3.49
C PHE A 80 5.16 -5.40 5.00
N GLY A 81 4.45 -6.19 5.82
CA GLY A 81 4.50 -6.07 7.28
C GLY A 81 5.91 -6.25 7.85
N ILE A 82 6.62 -7.29 7.38
CA ILE A 82 8.01 -7.55 7.77
C ILE A 82 8.93 -6.42 7.27
N GLY A 83 8.79 -6.01 6.00
CA GLY A 83 9.58 -4.94 5.42
C GLY A 83 9.43 -3.62 6.18
N PHE A 84 8.19 -3.23 6.50
CA PHE A 84 7.91 -2.05 7.31
C PHE A 84 8.49 -2.19 8.72
N TYR A 85 8.36 -3.35 9.37
CA TYR A 85 8.94 -3.56 10.69
C TYR A 85 10.46 -3.38 10.68
N LEU A 86 11.16 -4.00 9.73
CA LEU A 86 12.61 -3.90 9.59
C LEU A 86 13.06 -2.48 9.27
N LEU A 87 12.36 -1.79 8.35
CA LEU A 87 12.67 -0.41 8.00
C LEU A 87 12.49 0.54 9.19
N ASN A 88 11.40 0.41 9.94
CA ASN A 88 11.18 1.22 11.13
C ASN A 88 12.23 0.93 12.19
N ARG A 89 12.56 -0.35 12.44
CA ARG A 89 13.64 -0.73 13.36
C ARG A 89 14.97 -0.10 12.94
N HIS A 90 15.34 -0.19 11.66
CA HIS A 90 16.59 0.40 11.16
C HIS A 90 16.61 1.92 11.31
N LEU A 91 15.51 2.60 10.97
CA LEU A 91 15.36 4.05 11.10
C LEU A 91 15.43 4.52 12.56
N LEU A 92 14.80 3.78 13.47
CA LEU A 92 14.81 4.09 14.91
C LEU A 92 16.20 3.89 15.51
N THR A 93 16.86 2.75 15.23
CA THR A 93 18.22 2.49 15.72
C THR A 93 19.24 3.53 15.22
N ARG A 94 19.12 4.01 13.99
CA ARG A 94 19.99 5.08 13.45
C ARG A 94 19.80 6.42 14.17
N ARG A 95 18.60 6.68 14.71
CA ARG A 95 18.26 7.94 15.39
C ARG A 95 18.56 7.89 16.88
N ASP A 96 18.35 6.76 17.55
CA ASP A 96 18.66 6.59 18.98
C ASP A 96 20.18 6.61 19.27
N LEU A 97 21.02 6.38 18.25
CA LEU A 97 22.47 6.45 18.33
C LEU A 97 23.04 7.86 18.08
N THR A 98 22.20 8.88 17.88
CA THR A 98 22.60 10.30 17.73
C THR A 98 22.08 11.13 18.89
#